data_AF-A0A951D7P9-F1
#
_entry.id   AF-A0A951D7P9-F1
#
_cell.length_a   1.000
_cell.length_b   1.000
_cell.length_c   1.000
_cell.angle_alpha   90.00
_cell.angle_beta   90.00
_cell.angle_gamma   90.00
#
_symmetry.space_group_name_H-M   'P 1'
#
loop_
_entity.id
_entity.type
_entity.pdbx_description
1 polymer ?
#
loop_
_entity_poly.entity_id
_entity_poly.type
_entity_poly.pdbx_seq_one_letter_code
_entity_poly.pdbx_strand_id
1 'polypeptide(L)'
;MTEYWRPGVIHGRHVLERTEQLAVRGIGRLLPAKWRRVVDLLAAPVPPAPTGMAPAPTDEAARRLDAVDHIVVLMMENRSFDHMLGYLSLPAEGGGGGRGDVDGLKGPDVNFNSSGGTTYPIHHLDRTQFNGEVEDPDHSGGSVDEQLANGGQGFVANFARISKARAVQANQPAPDPGLVMGYYDAGDLPVYDHLAAEYCLVDRWFSSVPGATWPNRLYALTGQAAGSRDDAAPPIYALPSFVRYLDENNVDWRWYSFDPGTLRAADPAYRFRCHDRFAYCDARTLSTKERAAGELTEEGPSFLDDAAAGNLPAVAWIDPRFKDLRVLGPNSNDDHPPSDVLAGQDLVLTVYHALSSAPSWPRTLFLIVYDEHGGFYDHVPPPSVVDDHPSFQRLGVRVPALIVSPLVARGSTSTALLGPDFHFDHTSIIKTILTRFCNRGGRIPAMTARVAAANHLGHLLAGGAARAEVPDQGALADRMIAWRAGWAGARFTDPIAAVGRPTELTDFQTGFYDMARRLREAGLPGGHP
;
A
#
# COMPACT_ATOMS: atom_id res chain seq x y z
N MET A 1 -2.33 45.49 31.09
CA MET A 1 -2.18 44.03 31.16
C MET A 1 -2.78 43.46 29.88
N THR A 2 -2.00 43.55 28.82
CA THR A 2 -2.30 43.11 27.45
C THR A 2 -0.93 42.96 26.83
N GLU A 3 -0.61 41.79 26.28
CA GLU A 3 0.09 41.60 25.00
C GLU A 3 0.57 40.14 24.81
N TYR A 4 0.17 39.61 23.65
CA TYR A 4 0.87 38.70 22.74
C TYR A 4 1.60 37.45 23.27
N TRP A 5 0.98 36.29 23.02
CA TRP A 5 1.71 35.06 22.72
C TRP A 5 1.84 34.93 21.20
N ARG A 6 3.07 35.09 20.68
CA ARG A 6 3.49 34.60 19.36
C ARG A 6 4.47 33.45 19.60
N PRO A 7 4.29 32.24 19.05
CA PRO A 7 5.36 31.25 19.06
C PRO A 7 6.40 31.66 18.02
N GLY A 8 7.55 32.12 18.50
CA GLY A 8 8.75 32.26 17.72
C GLY A 8 9.34 30.88 17.39
N VAL A 9 9.76 30.73 16.14
CA VAL A 9 10.58 29.63 15.62
C VAL A 9 11.81 29.44 16.52
N ILE A 10 11.90 28.30 17.21
CA ILE A 10 13.12 27.91 17.92
C ILE A 10 13.98 27.08 16.96
N HIS A 11 14.93 27.74 16.31
CA HIS A 11 16.13 27.10 15.77
C HIS A 11 17.02 26.68 16.95
N GLY A 12 17.08 25.39 17.25
CA GLY A 12 17.94 24.92 18.34
C GLY A 12 18.00 23.41 18.50
N ARG A 13 18.54 22.67 17.53
CA ARG A 13 19.00 21.27 17.73
C ARG A 13 20.17 20.91 16.80
N HIS A 14 21.42 21.14 17.23
CA HIS A 14 22.62 20.66 16.52
C HIS A 14 23.69 20.02 17.45
N VAL A 15 23.43 19.85 18.74
CA VAL A 15 24.46 19.39 19.70
C VAL A 15 24.37 17.89 20.06
N LEU A 16 23.23 17.24 19.82
CA LEU A 16 23.03 15.79 20.09
C LEU A 16 23.59 14.87 18.98
N GLU A 17 24.01 15.42 17.83
CA GLU A 17 24.14 14.70 16.56
C GLU A 17 25.35 13.75 16.48
N ARG A 18 26.49 14.14 17.06
CA ARG A 18 27.72 13.34 17.01
C ARG A 18 27.70 12.24 18.07
N THR A 19 27.11 12.51 19.22
CA THR A 19 27.21 11.69 20.43
C THR A 19 26.41 10.40 20.30
N GLU A 20 25.21 10.45 19.72
CA GLU A 20 24.37 9.27 19.46
C GLU A 20 24.97 8.37 18.38
N GLN A 21 25.46 8.94 17.27
CA GLN A 21 26.13 8.17 16.21
C GLN A 21 27.43 7.52 16.72
N LEU A 22 28.20 8.24 17.55
CA LEU A 22 29.40 7.70 18.20
C LEU A 22 29.04 6.62 19.23
N ALA A 23 27.92 6.74 19.94
CA ALA A 23 27.42 5.73 20.87
C ALA A 23 27.00 4.45 20.13
N VAL A 24 26.24 4.58 19.04
CA VAL A 24 25.85 3.45 18.17
C VAL A 24 27.10 2.76 17.58
N ARG A 25 28.06 3.53 17.04
CA ARG A 25 29.35 3.00 16.56
C ARG A 25 30.18 2.35 17.67
N GLY A 26 30.12 2.88 18.89
CA GLY A 26 30.78 2.33 20.07
C GLY A 26 30.25 0.94 20.44
N ILE A 27 28.93 0.78 20.45
CA ILE A 27 28.25 -0.50 20.68
C ILE A 27 28.53 -1.48 19.54
N GLY A 28 28.59 -1.00 18.29
CA GLY A 28 28.84 -1.84 17.11
C GLY A 28 30.18 -2.59 17.11
N ARG A 29 31.19 -2.11 17.86
CA ARG A 29 32.46 -2.82 18.05
C ARG A 29 32.33 -4.11 18.86
N LEU A 30 31.25 -4.23 19.64
CA LEU A 30 30.94 -5.40 20.49
C LEU A 30 29.99 -6.39 19.80
N LEU A 31 29.43 -6.05 18.63
CA LEU A 31 28.47 -6.88 17.92
C LEU A 31 29.14 -7.82 16.88
N PRO A 32 28.55 -9.01 16.63
CA PRO A 32 28.99 -9.90 15.55
C PRO A 32 29.10 -9.21 14.20
N ALA A 33 30.01 -9.67 13.33
CA ALA A 33 30.29 -9.05 12.03
C ALA A 33 29.04 -8.82 11.16
N LYS A 34 28.06 -9.72 11.21
CA LYS A 34 26.77 -9.59 10.50
C LYS A 34 25.97 -8.34 10.88
N TRP A 35 26.15 -7.82 12.09
CA TRP A 35 25.48 -6.62 12.59
C TRP A 35 26.27 -5.34 12.36
N ARG A 36 27.56 -5.42 12.00
CA ARG A 36 28.38 -4.22 11.76
C ARG A 36 27.84 -3.38 10.62
N ARG A 37 27.38 -4.02 9.53
CA ARG A 37 26.75 -3.32 8.40
C ARG A 37 25.49 -2.55 8.83
N VAL A 38 24.69 -3.12 9.73
CA VAL A 38 23.49 -2.46 10.29
C VAL A 38 23.88 -1.26 11.15
N VAL A 39 24.88 -1.41 12.01
CA VAL A 39 25.43 -0.31 12.83
C VAL A 39 25.99 0.80 11.94
N ASP A 40 26.73 0.44 10.89
CA ASP A 40 27.30 1.41 9.95
C ASP A 40 26.21 2.17 9.19
N LEU A 41 25.11 1.51 8.81
CA LEU A 41 23.93 2.14 8.18
C LEU A 41 23.15 3.02 9.17
N LEU A 42 22.97 2.57 10.41
CA LEU A 42 22.35 3.36 11.48
C LEU A 42 23.19 4.60 11.82
N ALA A 43 24.52 4.48 11.73
CA ALA A 43 25.46 5.55 12.00
C ALA A 43 26.01 6.21 10.71
N ALA A 44 25.37 5.99 9.57
CA ALA A 44 25.79 6.59 8.30
C ALA A 44 25.60 8.10 8.38
N PRO A 45 26.54 8.91 7.83
CA PRO A 45 26.32 10.34 7.71
C PRO A 45 25.05 10.58 6.90
N VAL A 46 24.19 11.49 7.39
CA VAL A 46 22.99 11.90 6.67
C VAL A 46 23.47 12.64 5.42
N PRO A 47 23.28 12.10 4.19
CA PRO A 47 23.61 12.87 2.99
C PRO A 47 22.80 14.17 3.00
N PRO A 48 23.22 15.29 2.41
CA PRO A 48 22.33 16.45 2.25
C PRO A 48 21.24 16.15 1.23
N ALA A 49 20.15 16.92 1.24
CA ALA A 49 19.23 16.92 0.10
C ALA A 49 19.95 17.50 -1.12
N PRO A 50 19.82 16.88 -2.31
CA PRO A 50 20.33 17.47 -3.56
C PRO A 50 19.78 18.88 -3.80
N THR A 51 20.61 19.87 -4.08
CA THR A 51 20.16 21.26 -4.31
C THR A 51 19.76 21.55 -5.75
N GLY A 52 19.74 20.53 -6.61
CA GLY A 52 19.41 20.65 -8.01
C GLY A 52 17.94 21.02 -8.22
N MET A 53 17.66 21.79 -9.27
CA MET A 53 16.30 22.09 -9.72
C MET A 53 16.14 21.65 -11.18
N ALA A 54 14.99 21.09 -11.53
CA ALA A 54 14.59 20.73 -12.89
C ALA A 54 13.41 21.61 -13.35
N PRO A 55 13.19 21.78 -14.67
CA PRO A 55 11.96 22.39 -15.16
C PRO A 55 10.73 21.67 -14.62
N ALA A 56 9.75 22.42 -14.13
CA ALA A 56 8.44 21.87 -13.77
C ALA A 56 7.70 21.45 -15.04
N PRO A 57 6.80 20.44 -14.97
CA PRO A 57 5.82 20.18 -16.02
C PRO A 57 5.05 21.46 -16.39
N THR A 58 4.82 21.67 -17.69
CA THR A 58 4.16 22.88 -18.23
C THR A 58 2.91 22.57 -19.04
N ASP A 59 2.58 21.29 -19.18
CA ASP A 59 1.33 20.85 -19.80
C ASP A 59 0.11 21.32 -19.00
N GLU A 60 -1.05 21.30 -19.64
CA GLU A 60 -2.29 21.76 -19.01
C GLU A 60 -2.69 20.91 -17.80
N ALA A 61 -2.38 19.61 -17.82
CA ALA A 61 -2.76 18.71 -16.76
C ALA A 61 -1.98 18.98 -15.47
N ALA A 62 -0.73 19.46 -15.57
CA ALA A 62 0.02 19.95 -14.41
C ALA A 62 -0.70 21.07 -13.66
N ARG A 63 -1.34 22.00 -14.39
CA ARG A 63 -2.12 23.12 -13.79
C ARG A 63 -3.35 22.63 -13.02
N ARG A 64 -3.89 21.45 -13.34
CA ARG A 64 -5.04 20.88 -12.62
C ARG A 64 -4.68 20.52 -11.18
N LEU A 65 -3.39 20.30 -10.88
CA LEU A 65 -2.93 20.04 -9.52
C LEU A 65 -3.17 21.25 -8.59
N ASP A 66 -3.27 22.48 -9.09
CA ASP A 66 -3.57 23.67 -8.25
C ASP A 66 -4.92 23.55 -7.51
N ALA A 67 -5.83 22.70 -8.01
CA ALA A 67 -7.09 22.37 -7.35
C ALA A 67 -6.94 21.45 -6.11
N VAL A 68 -5.76 20.85 -5.90
CA VAL A 68 -5.46 19.92 -4.81
C VAL A 68 -4.77 20.67 -3.68
N ASP A 69 -5.25 20.58 -2.45
CA ASP A 69 -4.52 21.04 -1.25
C ASP A 69 -3.87 19.90 -0.49
N HIS A 70 -4.46 18.70 -0.55
CA HIS A 70 -3.98 17.54 0.20
C HIS A 70 -3.78 16.37 -0.76
N ILE A 71 -2.57 15.81 -0.77
CA ILE A 71 -2.27 14.53 -1.41
C ILE A 71 -2.11 13.49 -0.29
N VAL A 72 -3.02 12.52 -0.24
CA VAL A 72 -3.00 11.40 0.71
C VAL A 72 -2.60 10.15 -0.06
N VAL A 73 -1.58 9.43 0.40
CA VAL A 73 -1.09 8.20 -0.23
C VAL A 73 -1.21 7.05 0.75
N LEU A 74 -1.95 6.00 0.38
CA LEU A 74 -1.95 4.70 1.07
C LEU A 74 -1.25 3.68 0.18
N MET A 75 -0.16 3.09 0.67
CA MET A 75 0.62 2.08 -0.07
C MET A 75 0.52 0.69 0.56
N MET A 76 -0.26 -0.18 -0.08
CA MET A 76 -0.55 -1.57 0.28
C MET A 76 0.55 -2.55 -0.18
N GLU A 77 0.43 -3.82 0.21
CA GLU A 77 1.30 -4.98 -0.09
C GLU A 77 0.50 -6.18 -0.61
N ASN A 78 1.20 -7.22 -1.04
CA ASN A 78 1.53 -7.22 -2.45
C ASN A 78 0.50 -7.94 -3.31
N ARG A 79 0.02 -7.27 -4.36
CA ARG A 79 -1.01 -7.79 -5.26
C ARG A 79 -0.84 -7.23 -6.66
N SER A 80 -1.05 -8.07 -7.67
CA SER A 80 -1.09 -7.62 -9.06
C SER A 80 -2.41 -6.91 -9.38
N PHE A 81 -2.43 -6.09 -10.43
CA PHE A 81 -3.66 -5.45 -10.90
C PHE A 81 -4.71 -6.50 -11.27
N ASP A 82 -4.34 -7.50 -12.08
CA ASP A 82 -5.29 -8.53 -12.52
C ASP A 82 -5.87 -9.37 -11.37
N HIS A 83 -5.11 -9.58 -10.30
CA HIS A 83 -5.57 -10.34 -9.13
C HIS A 83 -6.67 -9.60 -8.33
N MET A 84 -6.62 -8.26 -8.28
CA MET A 84 -7.55 -7.46 -7.47
C MET A 84 -8.63 -6.75 -8.28
N LEU A 85 -8.31 -6.28 -9.48
CA LEU A 85 -9.15 -5.36 -10.26
C LEU A 85 -9.30 -5.77 -11.74
N GLY A 86 -8.55 -6.75 -12.21
CA GLY A 86 -8.64 -7.24 -13.59
C GLY A 86 -10.01 -7.85 -13.92
N TYR A 87 -10.73 -8.35 -12.91
CA TYR A 87 -12.08 -8.90 -13.06
C TYR A 87 -13.08 -7.88 -13.62
N LEU A 88 -12.84 -6.58 -13.46
CA LEU A 88 -13.77 -5.52 -13.88
C LEU A 88 -14.12 -5.59 -15.37
N SER A 89 -13.20 -6.07 -16.23
CA SER A 89 -13.45 -6.24 -17.66
C SER A 89 -14.10 -7.58 -18.03
N LEU A 90 -14.16 -8.54 -17.12
CA LEU A 90 -14.87 -9.80 -17.35
C LEU A 90 -16.37 -9.55 -17.46
N PRO A 91 -17.12 -10.38 -18.19
CA PRO A 91 -18.58 -10.31 -18.20
C PRO A 91 -19.16 -10.74 -16.85
N ALA A 92 -20.46 -10.56 -16.66
CA ALA A 92 -21.14 -10.84 -15.39
C ALA A 92 -20.99 -12.30 -14.94
N GLU A 93 -20.98 -13.26 -15.87
CA GLU A 93 -20.73 -14.67 -15.58
C GLU A 93 -19.31 -14.96 -15.06
N GLY A 94 -18.36 -14.06 -15.29
CA GLY A 94 -16.99 -14.11 -14.76
C GLY A 94 -16.79 -13.28 -13.49
N GLY A 95 -17.85 -12.72 -12.91
CA GLY A 95 -17.81 -11.85 -11.72
C GLY A 95 -17.58 -10.36 -12.02
N GLY A 96 -17.47 -9.98 -13.30
CA GLY A 96 -17.16 -8.61 -13.71
C GLY A 96 -18.36 -7.79 -14.18
N GLY A 97 -18.10 -6.52 -14.53
CA GLY A 97 -19.09 -5.59 -15.07
C GLY A 97 -19.08 -5.44 -16.59
N GLY A 98 -18.23 -6.18 -17.30
CA GLY A 98 -18.02 -6.05 -18.73
C GLY A 98 -17.39 -4.73 -19.15
N ARG A 99 -16.56 -4.13 -18.28
CA ARG A 99 -15.92 -2.83 -18.54
C ARG A 99 -14.90 -2.92 -19.67
N GLY A 100 -15.32 -2.55 -20.88
CA GLY A 100 -14.47 -2.52 -22.08
C GLY A 100 -13.40 -1.42 -22.07
N ASP A 101 -13.48 -0.49 -21.11
CA ASP A 101 -12.53 0.61 -20.90
C ASP A 101 -11.40 0.26 -19.93
N VAL A 102 -11.40 -0.96 -19.38
CA VAL A 102 -10.37 -1.48 -18.47
C VAL A 102 -9.46 -2.46 -19.23
N ASP A 103 -8.15 -2.24 -19.13
CA ASP A 103 -7.14 -3.18 -19.61
C ASP A 103 -6.96 -4.35 -18.62
N GLY A 104 -8.03 -5.11 -18.38
CA GLY A 104 -8.09 -6.22 -17.42
C GLY A 104 -8.21 -7.59 -18.08
N LEU A 105 -8.64 -8.58 -17.30
CA LEU A 105 -8.78 -9.97 -17.71
C LEU A 105 -9.81 -10.15 -18.85
N LYS A 106 -9.51 -11.09 -19.75
CA LYS A 106 -10.31 -11.40 -20.96
C LYS A 106 -10.95 -12.80 -20.93
N GLY A 107 -10.65 -13.60 -19.91
CA GLY A 107 -11.24 -14.92 -19.69
C GLY A 107 -10.22 -16.06 -19.67
N PRO A 108 -10.63 -17.26 -19.25
CA PRO A 108 -9.74 -18.40 -19.03
C PRO A 108 -9.05 -18.92 -20.30
N ASP A 109 -9.65 -18.69 -21.47
CA ASP A 109 -9.09 -19.08 -22.78
C ASP A 109 -7.96 -18.14 -23.26
N VAL A 110 -7.85 -16.95 -22.66
CA VAL A 110 -6.85 -15.93 -23.04
C VAL A 110 -5.81 -15.76 -21.93
N ASN A 111 -6.26 -15.67 -20.69
CA ASN A 111 -5.41 -15.48 -19.53
C ASN A 111 -5.13 -16.84 -18.88
N PHE A 112 -4.01 -17.46 -19.25
CA PHE A 112 -3.55 -18.71 -18.67
C PHE A 112 -2.02 -18.80 -18.63
N ASN A 113 -1.51 -19.68 -17.78
CA ASN A 113 -0.11 -20.13 -17.80
C ASN A 113 -0.07 -21.64 -18.05
N SER A 114 1.03 -22.14 -18.60
CA SER A 114 1.24 -23.58 -18.75
C SER A 114 2.52 -24.01 -18.05
N SER A 115 2.43 -25.04 -17.22
CA SER A 115 3.57 -25.58 -16.47
C SER A 115 3.48 -27.10 -16.38
N GLY A 116 4.59 -27.80 -16.63
CA GLY A 116 4.64 -29.26 -16.54
C GLY A 116 3.68 -30.02 -17.47
N GLY A 117 3.24 -29.40 -18.57
CA GLY A 117 2.24 -29.97 -19.49
C GLY A 117 0.78 -29.74 -19.07
N THR A 118 0.54 -29.01 -17.98
CA THR A 118 -0.79 -28.63 -17.49
C THR A 118 -1.03 -27.15 -17.77
N THR A 119 -2.24 -26.81 -18.21
CA THR A 119 -2.71 -25.42 -18.36
C THR A 119 -3.45 -24.98 -17.11
N TYR A 120 -3.14 -23.78 -16.65
CA TYR A 120 -3.69 -23.13 -15.47
C TYR A 120 -4.33 -21.81 -15.91
N PRO A 121 -5.66 -21.81 -16.18
CA PRO A 121 -6.37 -20.59 -16.51
C PRO A 121 -6.58 -19.71 -15.27
N ILE A 122 -6.86 -18.43 -15.51
CA ILE A 122 -7.44 -17.59 -14.47
C ILE A 122 -8.72 -18.21 -13.91
N HIS A 123 -8.97 -17.99 -12.63
CA HIS A 123 -10.18 -18.44 -11.96
C HIS A 123 -10.47 -17.55 -10.75
N HIS A 124 -11.74 -17.45 -10.41
CA HIS A 124 -12.16 -16.79 -9.19
C HIS A 124 -11.70 -17.59 -7.96
N LEU A 125 -11.15 -16.92 -6.96
CA LEU A 125 -10.74 -17.54 -5.70
C LEU A 125 -11.96 -17.82 -4.82
N ASP A 126 -11.95 -18.95 -4.12
CA ASP A 126 -13.02 -19.34 -3.19
C ASP A 126 -12.82 -18.80 -1.76
N ARG A 127 -11.73 -18.05 -1.54
CA ARG A 127 -11.32 -17.55 -0.23
C ARG A 127 -10.51 -16.26 -0.37
N THR A 128 -10.57 -15.45 0.68
CA THR A 128 -9.88 -14.14 0.77
C THR A 128 -8.57 -14.19 1.57
N GLN A 129 -8.29 -15.34 2.20
CA GLN A 129 -7.07 -15.56 2.97
C GLN A 129 -6.30 -16.78 2.46
N PHE A 130 -4.99 -16.60 2.35
CA PHE A 130 -4.04 -17.65 2.03
C PHE A 130 -3.59 -18.42 3.29
N ASN A 131 -3.27 -19.70 3.14
CA ASN A 131 -2.89 -20.60 4.23
C ASN A 131 -1.38 -20.55 4.54
N GLY A 132 -0.92 -19.40 5.03
CA GLY A 132 0.45 -19.23 5.51
C GLY A 132 1.51 -19.02 4.41
N GLU A 133 2.77 -19.00 4.82
CA GLU A 133 3.94 -18.63 3.98
C GLU A 133 4.21 -19.56 2.79
N VAL A 134 3.64 -20.77 2.81
CA VAL A 134 3.79 -21.72 1.69
C VAL A 134 2.96 -21.31 0.48
N GLU A 135 1.88 -20.55 0.69
CA GLU A 135 1.04 -20.02 -0.39
C GLU A 135 1.37 -18.58 -0.77
N ASP A 136 2.29 -17.94 -0.05
CA ASP A 136 2.82 -16.63 -0.39
C ASP A 136 3.79 -16.74 -1.59
N PRO A 137 3.47 -16.17 -2.77
CA PRO A 137 4.34 -16.31 -3.92
C PRO A 137 5.62 -15.48 -3.76
N ASP A 138 6.71 -15.97 -4.34
CA ASP A 138 8.01 -15.29 -4.24
C ASP A 138 8.06 -14.09 -5.18
N HIS A 139 8.50 -12.95 -4.67
CA HIS A 139 8.58 -11.69 -5.41
C HIS A 139 9.98 -11.08 -5.35
N SER A 140 11.00 -11.92 -5.11
CA SER A 140 12.42 -11.53 -5.29
C SER A 140 12.72 -11.19 -6.75
N GLY A 141 13.71 -10.34 -7.01
CA GLY A 141 14.05 -9.92 -8.37
C GLY A 141 14.34 -11.10 -9.32
N GLY A 142 14.93 -12.18 -8.81
CA GLY A 142 15.15 -13.41 -9.58
C GLY A 142 13.85 -14.16 -9.90
N SER A 143 12.92 -14.25 -8.95
CA SER A 143 11.61 -14.87 -9.20
C SER A 143 10.76 -14.05 -10.16
N VAL A 144 10.80 -12.72 -10.07
CA VAL A 144 10.07 -11.85 -11.00
C VAL A 144 10.61 -11.99 -12.44
N ASP A 145 11.92 -12.19 -12.60
CA ASP A 145 12.50 -12.50 -13.93
C ASP A 145 11.95 -13.83 -14.49
N GLU A 146 11.83 -14.86 -13.64
CA GLU A 146 11.24 -16.15 -14.04
C GLU A 146 9.76 -15.99 -14.41
N GLN A 147 8.99 -15.24 -13.62
CA GLN A 147 7.57 -15.00 -13.83
C GLN A 147 7.30 -14.29 -15.17
N LEU A 148 8.08 -13.24 -15.45
CA LEU A 148 7.98 -12.43 -16.66
C LEU A 148 8.59 -13.10 -17.90
N ALA A 149 9.30 -14.23 -17.75
CA ALA A 149 9.87 -14.96 -18.86
C ALA A 149 8.79 -15.42 -19.86
N ASN A 150 9.21 -15.59 -21.13
CA ASN A 150 8.34 -16.06 -22.22
C ASN A 150 7.02 -15.27 -22.37
N GLY A 151 7.06 -13.96 -22.12
CA GLY A 151 5.88 -13.10 -22.21
C GLY A 151 4.90 -13.26 -21.05
N GLY A 152 5.39 -13.48 -19.82
CA GLY A 152 4.54 -13.67 -18.65
C GLY A 152 4.00 -15.10 -18.49
N GLN A 153 4.69 -16.09 -19.05
CA GLN A 153 4.29 -17.51 -18.99
C GLN A 153 4.98 -18.29 -17.86
N GLY A 154 5.67 -17.60 -16.95
CA GLY A 154 6.46 -18.25 -15.90
C GLY A 154 5.86 -18.20 -14.50
N PHE A 155 4.75 -17.50 -14.27
CA PHE A 155 4.15 -17.31 -12.94
C PHE A 155 3.88 -18.63 -12.22
N VAL A 156 3.17 -19.54 -12.89
CA VAL A 156 2.80 -20.84 -12.29
C VAL A 156 4.02 -21.73 -12.09
N ALA A 157 4.96 -21.73 -13.03
CA ALA A 157 6.18 -22.55 -12.94
C ALA A 157 7.08 -22.09 -11.78
N ASN A 158 7.25 -20.76 -11.63
CA ASN A 158 7.99 -20.17 -10.53
C ASN A 158 7.31 -20.49 -9.19
N PHE A 159 6.00 -20.23 -9.06
CA PHE A 159 5.26 -20.49 -7.83
C PHE A 159 5.31 -21.97 -7.43
N ALA A 160 5.00 -22.90 -8.35
CA ALA A 160 5.06 -24.34 -8.08
C ALA A 160 6.41 -24.80 -7.54
N ARG A 161 7.51 -24.23 -8.07
CA ARG A 161 8.87 -24.56 -7.65
C ARG A 161 9.16 -24.04 -6.25
N ILE A 162 8.87 -22.76 -5.98
CA ILE A 162 9.16 -22.13 -4.69
C ILE A 162 8.25 -22.67 -3.59
N SER A 163 6.93 -22.71 -3.82
CA SER A 163 5.96 -23.15 -2.83
C SER A 163 6.17 -24.61 -2.42
N LYS A 164 6.54 -25.48 -3.36
CA LYS A 164 6.94 -26.87 -3.05
C LYS A 164 8.17 -26.92 -2.15
N ALA A 165 9.19 -26.09 -2.40
CA ALA A 165 10.38 -26.04 -1.55
C ALA A 165 10.05 -25.54 -0.14
N ARG A 166 9.22 -24.49 -0.02
CA ARG A 166 8.73 -23.96 1.26
C ARG A 166 7.89 -25.00 2.01
N ALA A 167 6.99 -25.70 1.32
CA ALA A 167 6.15 -26.75 1.89
C ALA A 167 6.95 -27.92 2.46
N VAL A 168 8.01 -28.36 1.76
CA VAL A 168 8.94 -29.37 2.27
C VAL A 168 9.64 -28.89 3.56
N GLN A 169 10.10 -27.64 3.60
CA GLN A 169 10.74 -27.07 4.80
C GLN A 169 9.76 -26.92 5.97
N ALA A 170 8.52 -26.55 5.70
CA ALA A 170 7.47 -26.36 6.70
C ALA A 170 6.77 -27.68 7.12
N ASN A 171 7.11 -28.81 6.51
CA ASN A 171 6.38 -30.07 6.65
C ASN A 171 4.87 -29.91 6.41
N GLN A 172 4.52 -29.21 5.33
CA GLN A 172 3.17 -28.91 4.88
C GLN A 172 2.94 -29.50 3.47
N PRO A 173 1.68 -29.74 3.07
CA PRO A 173 1.39 -30.08 1.68
C PRO A 173 1.77 -28.93 0.75
N ALA A 174 2.28 -29.26 -0.45
CA ALA A 174 2.50 -28.25 -1.47
C ALA A 174 1.14 -27.68 -1.94
N PRO A 175 1.01 -26.36 -2.08
CA PRO A 175 -0.24 -25.77 -2.53
C PRO A 175 -0.47 -25.98 -4.03
N ASP A 176 -1.71 -25.76 -4.46
CA ASP A 176 -2.07 -25.78 -5.88
C ASP A 176 -1.31 -24.67 -6.63
N PRO A 177 -0.50 -24.99 -7.66
CA PRO A 177 0.15 -23.99 -8.49
C PRO A 177 -0.78 -22.96 -9.13
N GLY A 178 -2.06 -23.31 -9.32
CA GLY A 178 -3.07 -22.42 -9.88
C GLY A 178 -3.32 -21.17 -9.05
N LEU A 179 -3.02 -21.16 -7.74
CA LEU A 179 -3.34 -20.04 -6.85
C LEU A 179 -2.85 -18.67 -7.36
N VAL A 180 -1.70 -18.60 -8.02
CA VAL A 180 -1.17 -17.35 -8.58
C VAL A 180 -1.94 -16.81 -9.78
N MET A 181 -2.77 -17.66 -10.41
CA MET A 181 -3.72 -17.29 -11.48
C MET A 181 -5.10 -16.89 -10.92
N GLY A 182 -5.29 -16.99 -9.61
CA GLY A 182 -6.54 -16.61 -8.96
C GLY A 182 -6.81 -15.11 -9.09
N TYR A 183 -8.08 -14.72 -9.16
CA TYR A 183 -8.53 -13.33 -9.04
C TYR A 183 -9.70 -13.21 -8.07
N TYR A 184 -9.88 -12.02 -7.52
CA TYR A 184 -11.03 -11.63 -6.73
C TYR A 184 -12.08 -10.89 -7.56
N ASP A 185 -13.32 -10.86 -7.08
CA ASP A 185 -14.40 -10.11 -7.72
C ASP A 185 -15.07 -9.09 -6.79
N ALA A 186 -16.19 -8.51 -7.25
CA ALA A 186 -16.95 -7.52 -6.49
C ALA A 186 -17.55 -8.06 -5.18
N GLY A 187 -17.73 -9.38 -5.08
CA GLY A 187 -18.15 -10.08 -3.89
C GLY A 187 -17.04 -10.20 -2.85
N ASP A 188 -15.78 -10.27 -3.25
CA ASP A 188 -14.63 -10.32 -2.34
C ASP A 188 -14.08 -8.95 -1.98
N LEU A 189 -14.08 -8.02 -2.94
CA LEU A 189 -13.45 -6.69 -2.83
C LEU A 189 -14.47 -5.56 -3.02
N PRO A 190 -15.55 -5.52 -2.23
CA PRO A 190 -16.66 -4.63 -2.51
C PRO A 190 -16.33 -3.13 -2.26
N VAL A 191 -15.29 -2.81 -1.49
CA VAL A 191 -14.80 -1.42 -1.34
C VAL A 191 -14.11 -0.98 -2.63
N TYR A 192 -13.21 -1.81 -3.16
CA TYR A 192 -12.53 -1.48 -4.40
C TYR A 192 -13.46 -1.46 -5.62
N ASP A 193 -14.42 -2.38 -5.67
CA ASP A 193 -15.50 -2.36 -6.67
C ASP A 193 -16.24 -1.01 -6.68
N HIS A 194 -16.67 -0.55 -5.49
CA HIS A 194 -17.32 0.74 -5.35
C HIS A 194 -16.42 1.90 -5.76
N LEU A 195 -15.17 1.93 -5.28
CA LEU A 195 -14.25 3.02 -5.60
C LEU A 195 -13.91 3.09 -7.10
N ALA A 196 -13.77 1.93 -7.76
CA ALA A 196 -13.52 1.85 -9.20
C ALA A 196 -14.72 2.33 -10.04
N ALA A 197 -15.96 2.15 -9.55
CA ALA A 197 -17.17 2.66 -10.18
C ALA A 197 -17.36 4.18 -9.97
N GLU A 198 -16.92 4.70 -8.82
CA GLU A 198 -17.21 6.08 -8.40
C GLU A 198 -16.10 7.08 -8.74
N TYR A 199 -14.88 6.59 -8.94
CA TYR A 199 -13.67 7.41 -9.10
C TYR A 199 -12.82 6.95 -10.30
N CYS A 200 -11.50 7.15 -10.26
CA CYS A 200 -10.61 6.83 -11.37
C CYS A 200 -9.79 5.58 -11.04
N LEU A 201 -9.93 4.56 -11.88
CA LEU A 201 -9.10 3.36 -11.89
C LEU A 201 -7.83 3.61 -12.71
N VAL A 202 -6.67 3.32 -12.14
CA VAL A 202 -5.38 3.45 -12.85
C VAL A 202 -4.90 2.06 -13.24
N ASP A 203 -5.41 1.57 -14.36
CA ASP A 203 -5.13 0.26 -14.94
C ASP A 203 -3.77 0.14 -15.65
N ARG A 204 -2.96 1.20 -15.62
CA ARG A 204 -1.58 1.23 -16.12
C ARG A 204 -0.58 1.78 -15.10
N TRP A 205 -0.76 1.41 -13.84
CA TRP A 205 0.24 1.61 -12.79
C TRP A 205 1.13 0.37 -12.67
N PHE A 206 2.44 0.54 -12.81
CA PHE A 206 3.42 -0.53 -12.69
C PHE A 206 4.26 -0.33 -11.45
N SER A 207 4.68 -1.43 -10.81
CA SER A 207 5.75 -1.33 -9.82
C SER A 207 7.02 -0.80 -10.50
N SER A 208 7.81 -0.01 -9.78
CA SER A 208 8.94 0.70 -10.37
C SER A 208 10.06 -0.23 -10.82
N VAL A 209 10.18 -1.41 -10.22
CA VAL A 209 11.18 -2.41 -10.59
C VAL A 209 10.61 -3.82 -10.51
N PRO A 210 11.09 -4.74 -11.37
CA PRO A 210 10.76 -6.16 -11.27
C PRO A 210 11.52 -6.79 -10.10
N GLY A 211 10.98 -6.63 -8.89
CA GLY A 211 11.58 -7.07 -7.64
C GLY A 211 10.72 -6.77 -6.42
N ALA A 212 11.32 -6.91 -5.24
CA ALA A 212 10.62 -6.98 -3.96
C ALA A 212 10.06 -5.64 -3.45
N THR A 213 9.41 -5.71 -2.29
CA THR A 213 8.77 -4.60 -1.55
C THR A 213 9.66 -3.37 -1.42
N TRP A 214 10.83 -3.48 -0.77
CA TRP A 214 11.62 -2.31 -0.43
C TRP A 214 12.21 -1.58 -1.62
N PRO A 215 12.79 -2.24 -2.64
CA PRO A 215 13.16 -1.60 -3.89
C PRO A 215 12.03 -0.71 -4.45
N ASN A 216 10.80 -1.22 -4.48
CA ASN A 216 9.64 -0.50 -4.98
C ASN A 216 9.21 0.65 -4.05
N ARG A 217 9.13 0.44 -2.74
CA ARG A 217 8.89 1.52 -1.76
C ARG A 217 9.97 2.60 -1.83
N LEU A 218 11.25 2.23 -1.99
CA LEU A 218 12.34 3.18 -2.15
C LEU A 218 12.20 4.02 -3.43
N TYR A 219 11.68 3.48 -4.53
CA TYR A 219 11.34 4.31 -5.69
C TYR A 219 10.24 5.32 -5.38
N ALA A 220 9.20 4.92 -4.62
CA ALA A 220 8.14 5.82 -4.19
C ALA A 220 8.62 6.96 -3.27
N LEU A 221 9.71 6.71 -2.52
CA LEU A 221 10.23 7.67 -1.54
C LEU A 221 11.43 8.47 -2.04
N THR A 222 12.25 7.90 -2.91
CA THR A 222 13.59 8.40 -3.23
C THR A 222 13.89 8.39 -4.73
N GLY A 223 13.05 7.76 -5.55
CA GLY A 223 13.24 7.65 -6.98
C GLY A 223 14.30 6.63 -7.43
N GLN A 224 14.76 5.73 -6.55
CA GLN A 224 15.76 4.69 -6.83
C GLN A 224 15.67 3.52 -5.82
N ALA A 225 16.29 2.37 -6.11
CA ALA A 225 16.22 1.14 -5.30
C ALA A 225 17.52 0.74 -4.55
N ALA A 226 18.35 1.70 -4.15
CA ALA A 226 19.62 1.44 -3.43
C ALA A 226 20.55 0.40 -4.09
N GLY A 227 20.43 0.20 -5.41
CA GLY A 227 21.24 -0.75 -6.18
C GLY A 227 20.81 -2.22 -6.07
N SER A 228 19.65 -2.53 -5.48
CA SER A 228 19.14 -3.91 -5.34
C SER A 228 17.70 -4.04 -5.85
N ARG A 229 17.33 -5.22 -6.36
CA ARG A 229 15.93 -5.61 -6.63
C ARG A 229 15.35 -6.50 -5.52
N ASP A 230 16.13 -6.75 -4.48
CA ASP A 230 15.76 -7.56 -3.33
C ASP A 230 15.88 -6.74 -2.05
N ASP A 231 15.07 -7.10 -1.06
CA ASP A 231 15.04 -6.46 0.24
C ASP A 231 16.35 -6.63 1.02
N ALA A 232 16.73 -5.59 1.75
CA ALA A 232 17.76 -5.72 2.77
C ALA A 232 17.17 -6.33 4.06
N ALA A 233 17.93 -7.18 4.73
CA ALA A 233 17.58 -7.74 6.04
C ALA A 233 18.65 -7.34 7.08
N PRO A 234 18.32 -6.50 8.09
CA PRO A 234 17.07 -5.74 8.24
C PRO A 234 16.92 -4.63 7.19
N PRO A 235 15.70 -4.13 6.93
CA PRO A 235 15.41 -3.17 5.86
C PRO A 235 15.79 -1.75 6.25
N ILE A 236 17.10 -1.48 6.35
CA ILE A 236 17.63 -0.16 6.72
C ILE A 236 18.43 0.39 5.54
N TYR A 237 18.08 1.59 5.11
CA TYR A 237 18.66 2.24 3.94
C TYR A 237 19.23 3.62 4.28
N ALA A 238 19.92 4.23 3.33
CA ALA A 238 20.58 5.53 3.49
C ALA A 238 20.33 6.43 2.27
N LEU A 239 19.08 6.54 1.85
CA LEU A 239 18.69 7.29 0.66
C LEU A 239 17.92 8.58 1.03
N PRO A 240 18.24 9.72 0.41
CA PRO A 240 17.50 10.95 0.63
C PRO A 240 16.10 10.84 0.00
N SER A 241 15.07 11.03 0.82
CA SER A 241 13.67 10.97 0.40
C SER A 241 13.17 12.30 -0.17
N PHE A 242 12.04 12.27 -0.88
CA PHE A 242 11.36 13.47 -1.37
C PHE A 242 10.92 14.42 -0.25
N VAL A 243 10.71 13.87 0.96
CA VAL A 243 10.24 14.60 2.15
C VAL A 243 11.20 15.72 2.54
N ARG A 244 12.49 15.56 2.27
CA ARG A 244 13.49 16.60 2.51
C ARG A 244 13.22 17.86 1.71
N TYR A 245 12.70 17.71 0.49
CA TYR A 245 12.30 18.86 -0.31
C TYR A 245 11.01 19.50 0.20
N LEU A 246 10.14 18.75 0.87
CA LEU A 246 8.98 19.34 1.54
C LEU A 246 9.45 20.23 2.70
N ASP A 247 10.39 19.74 3.52
CA ASP A 247 10.99 20.52 4.60
C ASP A 247 11.66 21.80 4.07
N GLU A 248 12.50 21.70 3.03
CA GLU A 248 13.15 22.86 2.40
C GLU A 248 12.15 23.86 1.80
N ASN A 249 10.97 23.37 1.40
CA ASN A 249 9.91 24.19 0.84
C ASN A 249 8.90 24.69 1.88
N ASN A 250 9.05 24.32 3.16
CA ASN A 250 8.06 24.54 4.23
C ASN A 250 6.67 24.00 3.87
N VAL A 251 6.62 22.86 3.19
CA VAL A 251 5.38 22.15 2.88
C VAL A 251 5.05 21.25 4.06
N ASP A 252 3.82 21.37 4.55
CA ASP A 252 3.35 20.57 5.67
C ASP A 252 3.16 19.11 5.26
N TRP A 253 3.77 18.18 6.00
CA TRP A 253 3.65 16.75 5.76
C TRP A 253 3.49 15.98 7.07
N ARG A 254 2.85 14.82 6.97
CA ARG A 254 2.78 13.87 8.08
C ARG A 254 2.78 12.43 7.59
N TRP A 255 3.46 11.58 8.34
CA TRP A 255 3.51 10.15 8.12
C TRP A 255 2.60 9.47 9.14
N TYR A 256 1.65 8.70 8.66
CA TYR A 256 0.75 7.92 9.47
C TYR A 256 1.06 6.44 9.28
N SER A 257 1.08 5.68 10.37
CA SER A 257 1.37 4.25 10.28
C SER A 257 0.73 3.47 11.43
N PHE A 258 0.81 2.14 11.36
CA PHE A 258 0.48 1.26 12.49
C PHE A 258 1.73 0.61 13.10
N ASP A 259 2.81 0.57 12.33
CA ASP A 259 4.17 0.14 12.69
C ASP A 259 5.12 1.34 12.53
N PRO A 260 6.42 1.25 12.87
CA PRO A 260 7.35 2.34 12.56
C PRO A 260 7.34 2.66 11.06
N GLY A 261 7.04 3.92 10.71
CA GLY A 261 6.85 4.34 9.33
C GLY A 261 8.03 4.04 8.42
N THR A 262 7.76 3.65 7.18
CA THR A 262 8.76 3.25 6.17
C THR A 262 9.79 4.34 5.87
N LEU A 263 9.43 5.63 6.02
CA LEU A 263 10.37 6.75 5.94
C LEU A 263 11.52 6.62 6.93
N ARG A 264 11.26 6.14 8.15
CA ARG A 264 12.31 5.92 9.18
C ARG A 264 13.33 4.88 8.72
N ALA A 265 12.89 3.91 7.94
CA ALA A 265 13.75 2.86 7.40
C ALA A 265 14.55 3.36 6.18
N ALA A 266 13.91 4.12 5.29
CA ALA A 266 14.50 4.62 4.05
C ALA A 266 15.55 5.73 4.26
N ASP A 267 15.23 6.71 5.11
CA ASP A 267 15.97 7.97 5.19
C ASP A 267 16.52 8.23 6.61
N PRO A 268 17.85 8.26 6.80
CA PRO A 268 18.48 8.47 8.10
C PRO A 268 18.19 9.86 8.71
N ALA A 269 17.73 10.85 7.92
CA ALA A 269 17.35 12.16 8.45
C ALA A 269 16.14 12.08 9.40
N TYR A 270 15.23 11.14 9.15
CA TYR A 270 13.96 11.02 9.87
C TYR A 270 13.92 9.84 10.83
N ARG A 271 14.88 8.91 10.77
CA ARG A 271 14.86 7.63 11.52
C ARG A 271 14.57 7.78 13.02
N PHE A 272 15.20 8.75 13.67
CA PHE A 272 15.06 9.02 15.12
C PHE A 272 14.77 10.51 15.40
N ARG A 273 14.10 11.18 14.46
CA ARG A 273 13.80 12.61 14.55
C ARG A 273 12.37 12.89 14.09
N CYS A 274 11.97 14.15 14.28
CA CYS A 274 10.72 14.70 13.79
C CYS A 274 9.49 13.89 14.27
N HIS A 275 9.50 13.36 15.50
CA HIS A 275 8.43 12.50 16.01
C HIS A 275 7.04 13.14 15.94
N ASP A 276 6.98 14.48 16.00
CA ASP A 276 5.78 15.28 15.77
C ASP A 276 5.19 15.17 14.35
N ARG A 277 5.97 14.69 13.39
CA ARG A 277 5.59 14.43 11.98
C ARG A 277 5.14 13.00 11.72
N PHE A 278 5.10 12.18 12.77
CA PHE A 278 4.82 10.75 12.73
C PHE A 278 3.66 10.49 13.70
N ALA A 279 2.61 9.82 13.24
CA ALA A 279 1.45 9.52 14.08
C ALA A 279 0.78 8.20 13.68
N TYR A 280 -0.13 7.73 14.53
CA TYR A 280 -0.93 6.56 14.17
C TYR A 280 -1.99 6.89 13.11
N CYS A 281 -2.27 5.95 12.23
CA CYS A 281 -3.42 6.08 11.33
C CYS A 281 -4.74 6.01 12.11
N ASP A 282 -4.93 4.98 12.94
CA ASP A 282 -6.09 4.85 13.82
C ASP A 282 -5.66 4.52 15.26
N ALA A 283 -5.62 5.56 16.10
CA ALA A 283 -5.23 5.43 17.50
C ALA A 283 -6.25 4.66 18.35
N ARG A 284 -7.49 4.44 17.90
CA ARG A 284 -8.53 3.73 18.67
C ARG A 284 -8.24 2.23 18.77
N THR A 285 -7.54 1.69 17.77
CA THR A 285 -7.22 0.26 17.66
C THR A 285 -5.96 -0.15 18.42
N LEU A 286 -5.26 0.81 19.04
CA LEU A 286 -3.99 0.57 19.73
C LEU A 286 -4.22 -0.08 21.11
N SER A 287 -3.57 -1.21 21.31
CA SER A 287 -3.37 -1.82 22.62
C SER A 287 -2.50 -0.94 23.53
N THR A 288 -2.54 -1.19 24.84
CA THR A 288 -1.71 -0.46 25.82
C THR A 288 -0.22 -0.55 25.51
N LYS A 289 0.25 -1.70 24.99
CA LYS A 289 1.65 -1.90 24.60
C LYS A 289 2.02 -1.05 23.38
N GLU A 290 1.13 -1.00 22.40
CA GLU A 290 1.33 -0.19 21.19
C GLU A 290 1.35 1.29 21.53
N ARG A 291 0.44 1.76 22.39
CA ARG A 291 0.44 3.15 22.87
C ARG A 291 1.77 3.51 23.56
N ALA A 292 2.24 2.66 24.48
CA ALA A 292 3.49 2.89 25.20
C ALA A 292 4.73 2.86 24.30
N ALA A 293 4.74 2.02 23.25
CA ALA A 293 5.81 2.01 22.26
C ALA A 293 5.74 3.22 21.30
N GLY A 294 4.51 3.62 20.95
CA GLY A 294 4.20 4.77 20.11
C GLY A 294 4.65 6.08 20.70
N GLU A 295 4.49 6.29 22.01
CA GLU A 295 4.99 7.48 22.72
C GLU A 295 6.49 7.76 22.50
N LEU A 296 7.28 6.77 22.04
CA LEU A 296 8.71 6.93 21.73
C LEU A 296 8.99 7.30 20.26
N THR A 297 8.01 7.17 19.37
CA THR A 297 8.24 7.26 17.91
C THR A 297 7.18 8.04 17.13
N GLU A 298 5.94 8.07 17.61
CA GLU A 298 4.74 8.59 16.96
C GLU A 298 4.00 9.52 17.95
N GLU A 299 3.93 10.82 17.67
CA GLU A 299 3.33 11.82 18.56
C GLU A 299 2.12 12.53 17.93
N GLY A 300 1.14 12.89 18.76
CA GLY A 300 0.03 13.77 18.40
C GLY A 300 -1.24 13.06 17.90
N PRO A 301 -2.18 13.82 17.30
CA PRO A 301 -3.44 13.29 16.80
C PRO A 301 -3.24 12.25 15.70
N SER A 302 -4.15 11.27 15.61
CA SER A 302 -4.14 10.27 14.54
C SER A 302 -4.60 10.85 13.20
N PHE A 303 -4.43 10.10 12.10
CA PHE A 303 -4.97 10.50 10.79
C PHE A 303 -6.47 10.77 10.85
N LEU A 304 -7.23 9.92 11.56
CA LEU A 304 -8.67 10.09 11.71
C LEU A 304 -9.03 11.37 12.46
N ASP A 305 -8.24 11.73 13.47
CA ASP A 305 -8.43 12.97 14.23
C ASP A 305 -8.10 14.20 13.36
N ASP A 306 -7.01 14.16 12.60
CA ASP A 306 -6.61 15.24 11.69
C ASP A 306 -7.65 15.43 10.57
N ALA A 307 -8.15 14.35 9.98
CA ALA A 307 -9.21 14.40 8.97
C ALA A 307 -10.50 15.01 9.54
N ALA A 308 -10.95 14.54 10.70
CA ALA A 308 -12.17 15.02 11.35
C ALA A 308 -12.07 16.50 11.77
N ALA A 309 -10.89 16.95 12.19
CA ALA A 309 -10.64 18.32 12.60
C ALA A 309 -10.38 19.28 11.41
N GLY A 310 -10.24 18.77 10.18
CA GLY A 310 -9.86 19.57 9.02
C GLY A 310 -8.39 20.02 9.04
N ASN A 311 -7.54 19.28 9.74
CA ASN A 311 -6.11 19.56 9.93
C ASN A 311 -5.20 18.66 9.07
N LEU A 312 -5.69 18.16 7.94
CA LEU A 312 -4.86 17.34 7.05
C LEU A 312 -3.63 18.13 6.57
N PRO A 313 -2.43 17.53 6.56
CA PRO A 313 -1.25 18.15 5.98
C PRO A 313 -1.38 18.25 4.45
N ALA A 314 -0.50 19.03 3.80
CA ALA A 314 -0.47 19.09 2.34
C ALA A 314 -0.09 17.73 1.72
N VAL A 315 0.78 16.97 2.40
CA VAL A 315 1.14 15.59 2.05
C VAL A 315 0.95 14.67 3.25
N ALA A 316 0.03 13.72 3.12
CA ALA A 316 -0.16 12.65 4.11
C ALA A 316 0.26 11.31 3.50
N TRP A 317 1.14 10.58 4.18
CA TRP A 317 1.48 9.20 3.80
C TRP A 317 0.91 8.24 4.83
N ILE A 318 0.31 7.14 4.39
CA ILE A 318 -0.25 6.10 5.25
C ILE A 318 0.43 4.78 4.92
N ASP A 319 1.16 4.25 5.89
CA ASP A 319 1.61 2.86 5.85
C ASP A 319 0.58 1.96 6.55
N PRO A 320 0.22 0.81 5.95
CA PRO A 320 -0.62 -0.17 6.61
C PRO A 320 0.12 -0.82 7.79
N ARG A 321 -0.59 -1.66 8.53
CA ARG A 321 0.02 -2.57 9.50
C ARG A 321 0.62 -3.75 8.76
N PHE A 322 1.95 -3.82 8.78
CA PHE A 322 2.71 -4.76 7.97
C PHE A 322 2.74 -6.16 8.59
N LYS A 323 2.53 -7.17 7.76
CA LYS A 323 2.71 -8.59 8.08
C LYS A 323 4.13 -8.88 8.59
N ASP A 324 5.13 -8.25 7.98
CA ASP A 324 6.54 -8.61 8.18
C ASP A 324 7.20 -7.90 9.36
N LEU A 325 6.67 -6.74 9.76
CA LEU A 325 7.24 -6.02 10.88
C LEU A 325 6.79 -6.64 12.21
N ARG A 326 5.52 -7.04 12.36
CA ARG A 326 4.91 -7.63 13.59
C ARG A 326 5.35 -6.96 14.92
N VAL A 327 5.85 -5.72 14.86
CA VAL A 327 6.51 -5.08 16.00
C VAL A 327 5.45 -4.75 17.06
N LEU A 328 4.28 -4.35 16.58
CA LEU A 328 3.21 -3.77 17.38
C LEU A 328 1.96 -4.67 17.50
N GLY A 329 1.68 -5.56 16.54
CA GLY A 329 0.56 -6.50 16.68
C GLY A 329 0.53 -7.65 15.66
N PRO A 330 -0.32 -8.68 15.89
CA PRO A 330 -0.40 -9.87 15.05
C PRO A 330 -1.32 -9.76 13.82
N ASN A 331 -2.08 -8.66 13.68
CA ASN A 331 -3.17 -8.54 12.69
C ASN A 331 -2.82 -7.50 11.62
N SER A 332 -2.14 -7.90 10.55
CA SER A 332 -1.82 -7.07 9.40
C SER A 332 -3.07 -6.70 8.58
N ASN A 333 -3.00 -5.56 7.91
CA ASN A 333 -4.06 -5.02 7.02
C ASN A 333 -3.46 -4.44 5.73
N ASP A 334 -2.30 -4.96 5.35
CA ASP A 334 -1.50 -4.57 4.19
C ASP A 334 -1.84 -5.37 2.94
N ASP A 335 -2.71 -6.38 3.02
CA ASP A 335 -3.02 -7.37 1.99
C ASP A 335 -1.88 -8.36 1.65
N HIS A 336 -0.67 -8.27 2.20
CA HIS A 336 0.41 -9.24 1.94
C HIS A 336 -0.01 -10.66 2.35
N PRO A 337 0.08 -11.74 1.53
CA PRO A 337 -0.27 -13.08 1.98
C PRO A 337 0.59 -13.50 3.18
N PRO A 338 0.03 -14.10 4.25
CA PRO A 338 -1.32 -14.63 4.40
C PRO A 338 -2.31 -13.65 5.08
N SER A 339 -2.04 -12.35 5.11
CA SER A 339 -3.03 -11.34 5.50
C SER A 339 -4.31 -11.55 4.71
N ASP A 340 -5.44 -11.49 5.39
CA ASP A 340 -6.73 -11.55 4.73
C ASP A 340 -7.01 -10.21 4.05
N VAL A 341 -7.38 -10.23 2.76
CA VAL A 341 -7.63 -8.98 2.02
C VAL A 341 -8.80 -8.18 2.58
N LEU A 342 -9.62 -8.79 3.46
CA LEU A 342 -10.68 -8.08 4.17
C LEU A 342 -10.16 -7.01 5.11
N ALA A 343 -8.99 -7.24 5.70
CA ALA A 343 -8.37 -6.27 6.59
C ALA A 343 -7.94 -5.02 5.80
N GLY A 344 -7.42 -5.19 4.58
CA GLY A 344 -7.13 -4.07 3.69
C GLY A 344 -8.39 -3.35 3.21
N GLN A 345 -9.47 -4.08 2.89
CA GLN A 345 -10.77 -3.46 2.58
C GLN A 345 -11.25 -2.56 3.73
N ASP A 346 -11.15 -3.01 4.99
CA ASP A 346 -11.52 -2.23 6.17
C ASP A 346 -10.65 -0.98 6.36
N LEU A 347 -9.33 -1.10 6.15
CA LEU A 347 -8.42 0.04 6.21
C LEU A 347 -8.78 1.10 5.16
N VAL A 348 -8.94 0.67 3.89
CA VAL A 348 -9.28 1.57 2.78
C VAL A 348 -10.61 2.26 3.03
N LEU A 349 -11.63 1.52 3.49
CA LEU A 349 -12.93 2.06 3.81
C LEU A 349 -12.85 3.09 4.94
N THR A 350 -12.08 2.80 5.98
CA THR A 350 -11.87 3.70 7.12
C THR A 350 -11.22 5.01 6.70
N VAL A 351 -10.16 4.95 5.88
CA VAL A 351 -9.49 6.13 5.33
C VAL A 351 -10.42 6.90 4.40
N TYR A 352 -11.13 6.20 3.51
CA TYR A 352 -12.10 6.80 2.61
C TYR A 352 -13.20 7.56 3.36
N HIS A 353 -13.82 6.97 4.37
CA HIS A 353 -14.86 7.66 5.17
C HIS A 353 -14.32 8.87 5.91
N ALA A 354 -13.12 8.77 6.49
CA ALA A 354 -12.49 9.89 7.16
C ALA A 354 -12.27 11.08 6.21
N LEU A 355 -11.75 10.81 5.01
CA LEU A 355 -11.49 11.84 4.00
C LEU A 355 -12.75 12.40 3.38
N SER A 356 -13.70 11.55 2.99
CA SER A 356 -14.94 11.96 2.33
C SER A 356 -15.92 12.69 3.26
N SER A 357 -15.75 12.53 4.58
CA SER A 357 -16.46 13.30 5.60
C SER A 357 -15.73 14.57 6.03
N ALA A 358 -14.46 14.74 5.63
CA ALA A 358 -13.66 15.88 6.03
C ALA A 358 -14.06 17.16 5.26
N PRO A 359 -13.99 18.35 5.90
CA PRO A 359 -14.24 19.62 5.23
C PRO A 359 -13.32 19.87 4.02
N SER A 360 -12.14 19.27 4.00
CA SER A 360 -11.15 19.39 2.93
C SER A 360 -11.40 18.48 1.73
N TRP A 361 -12.38 17.57 1.78
CA TRP A 361 -12.66 16.59 0.72
C TRP A 361 -12.67 17.16 -0.70
N PRO A 362 -13.30 18.33 -1.00
CA PRO A 362 -13.32 18.90 -2.35
C PRO A 362 -11.94 19.19 -2.96
N ARG A 363 -10.89 19.25 -2.12
CA ARG A 363 -9.52 19.57 -2.51
C ARG A 363 -8.53 18.46 -2.15
N THR A 364 -9.02 17.27 -1.84
CA THR A 364 -8.19 16.10 -1.47
C THR A 364 -8.04 15.15 -2.65
N LEU A 365 -6.81 14.72 -2.88
CA LEU A 365 -6.44 13.64 -3.80
C LEU A 365 -6.00 12.44 -2.97
N PHE A 366 -6.81 11.39 -2.90
CA PHE A 366 -6.44 10.15 -2.23
C PHE A 366 -5.98 9.10 -3.25
N LEU A 367 -4.71 8.70 -3.16
CA LEU A 367 -4.12 7.62 -3.95
C LEU A 367 -4.06 6.36 -3.09
N ILE A 368 -4.68 5.28 -3.58
CA ILE A 368 -4.46 3.92 -3.09
C ILE A 368 -3.60 3.22 -4.14
N VAL A 369 -2.49 2.62 -3.72
CA VAL A 369 -1.54 1.93 -4.62
C VAL A 369 -0.87 0.77 -3.88
N TYR A 370 -0.36 -0.23 -4.61
CA TYR A 370 0.46 -1.30 -4.02
C TYR A 370 1.92 -1.11 -4.42
N ASP A 371 2.86 -1.57 -3.59
CA ASP A 371 4.28 -1.50 -3.89
C ASP A 371 4.71 -2.47 -5.01
N GLU A 372 4.29 -3.73 -4.97
CA GLU A 372 4.58 -4.73 -6.00
C GLU A 372 3.49 -5.81 -6.07
N HIS A 373 3.63 -6.76 -7.01
CA HIS A 373 2.57 -7.67 -7.41
C HIS A 373 2.45 -8.95 -6.57
N GLY A 374 3.40 -9.22 -5.68
CA GLY A 374 3.38 -10.36 -4.77
C GLY A 374 3.58 -11.70 -5.46
N GLY A 375 4.10 -11.71 -6.69
CA GLY A 375 4.21 -12.90 -7.53
C GLY A 375 2.89 -13.39 -8.13
N PHE A 376 1.79 -12.63 -7.99
CA PHE A 376 0.51 -12.92 -8.63
C PHE A 376 0.49 -12.53 -10.11
N TYR A 377 -0.25 -13.28 -10.91
CA TYR A 377 -0.33 -13.10 -12.36
C TYR A 377 -0.85 -11.70 -12.74
N ASP A 378 -0.24 -11.10 -13.75
CA ASP A 378 -0.81 -10.02 -14.55
C ASP A 378 -0.45 -10.24 -16.01
N HIS A 379 -1.39 -9.94 -16.90
CA HIS A 379 -1.23 -10.23 -18.31
C HIS A 379 -0.44 -9.16 -19.08
N VAL A 380 -0.26 -7.95 -18.54
CA VAL A 380 0.36 -6.85 -19.28
C VAL A 380 1.87 -6.85 -19.05
N PRO A 381 2.68 -6.95 -20.13
CA PRO A 381 4.13 -6.87 -20.02
C PRO A 381 4.59 -5.50 -19.49
N PRO A 382 5.53 -5.46 -18.52
CA PRO A 382 6.10 -4.21 -18.03
C PRO A 382 6.90 -3.46 -19.10
N PRO A 383 6.68 -2.14 -19.28
CA PRO A 383 7.42 -1.34 -20.26
C PRO A 383 8.85 -1.02 -19.80
N SER A 384 9.68 -0.59 -20.76
CA SER A 384 10.98 0.01 -20.49
C SER A 384 10.86 1.50 -20.15
N VAL A 385 11.81 1.99 -19.38
CA VAL A 385 11.79 3.33 -18.78
C VAL A 385 13.21 3.88 -18.62
N VAL A 386 13.32 5.20 -18.50
CA VAL A 386 14.59 5.87 -18.21
C VAL A 386 14.94 5.65 -16.75
N ASP A 387 16.19 5.30 -16.47
CA ASP A 387 16.71 5.21 -15.11
C ASP A 387 18.20 5.57 -15.08
N ASP A 388 18.67 6.14 -13.96
CA ASP A 388 20.08 6.46 -13.74
C ASP A 388 20.94 5.18 -13.70
N HIS A 389 20.37 4.08 -13.24
CA HIS A 389 21.06 2.80 -13.14
C HIS A 389 20.56 1.83 -14.24
N PRO A 390 21.43 1.37 -15.16
CA PRO A 390 21.02 0.58 -16.33
C PRO A 390 20.20 -0.68 -16.02
N SER A 391 20.48 -1.35 -14.91
CA SER A 391 19.75 -2.55 -14.48
C SER A 391 18.30 -2.30 -14.03
N PHE A 392 17.84 -1.04 -13.95
CA PHE A 392 16.49 -0.68 -13.50
C PHE A 392 15.67 0.06 -14.58
N GLN A 393 16.06 -0.09 -15.85
CA GLN A 393 15.38 0.50 -17.02
C GLN A 393 14.13 -0.29 -17.49
N ARG A 394 13.59 -1.16 -16.62
CA ARG A 394 12.36 -1.91 -16.84
C ARG A 394 11.48 -1.78 -15.61
N LEU A 395 10.19 -1.51 -15.82
CA LEU A 395 9.20 -1.57 -14.75
C LEU A 395 8.99 -3.01 -14.29
N GLY A 396 8.39 -3.16 -13.11
CA GLY A 396 7.84 -4.41 -12.65
C GLY A 396 6.39 -4.58 -13.09
N VAL A 397 5.73 -5.62 -12.57
CA VAL A 397 4.36 -6.00 -12.92
C VAL A 397 3.36 -4.90 -12.54
N ARG A 398 2.21 -4.83 -13.22
CA ARG A 398 1.14 -3.91 -12.86
C ARG A 398 0.60 -4.20 -11.46
N VAL A 399 0.26 -3.13 -10.77
CA VAL A 399 -0.26 -3.15 -9.40
C VAL A 399 -1.58 -2.38 -9.33
N PRO A 400 -2.49 -2.70 -8.40
CA PRO A 400 -3.72 -1.95 -8.21
C PRO A 400 -3.40 -0.49 -7.87
N ALA A 401 -4.12 0.42 -8.52
CA ALA A 401 -4.05 1.84 -8.23
C ALA A 401 -5.39 2.53 -8.49
N LEU A 402 -5.82 3.36 -7.54
CA LEU A 402 -7.07 4.12 -7.58
C LEU A 402 -6.81 5.57 -7.17
N ILE A 403 -7.35 6.52 -7.93
CA ILE A 403 -7.41 7.93 -7.53
C ILE A 403 -8.82 8.24 -7.06
N VAL A 404 -8.98 8.40 -5.75
CA VAL A 404 -10.23 8.64 -5.04
C VAL A 404 -10.32 10.13 -4.71
N SER A 405 -11.08 10.87 -5.51
CA SER A 405 -11.19 12.34 -5.38
C SER A 405 -12.43 12.87 -6.10
N PRO A 406 -13.06 13.95 -5.60
CA PRO A 406 -14.11 14.63 -6.36
C PRO A 406 -13.55 15.38 -7.59
N LEU A 407 -12.22 15.46 -7.73
CA LEU A 407 -11.54 16.11 -8.86
C LEU A 407 -11.34 15.19 -10.07
N VAL A 408 -11.67 13.90 -9.97
CA VAL A 408 -11.62 12.97 -11.12
C VAL A 408 -12.99 12.71 -11.70
N ALA A 409 -13.02 12.32 -12.97
CA ALA A 409 -14.24 11.86 -13.62
C ALA A 409 -14.70 10.53 -12.98
N ARG A 410 -16.00 10.46 -12.68
CA ARG A 410 -16.65 9.27 -12.10
C ARG A 410 -16.46 8.06 -13.01
N GLY A 411 -16.03 6.94 -12.43
CA GLY A 411 -15.86 5.67 -13.13
C GLY A 411 -14.87 5.71 -14.27
N SER A 412 -13.90 6.63 -14.29
CA SER A 412 -12.94 6.75 -15.39
C SER A 412 -11.78 5.76 -15.26
N THR A 413 -11.09 5.46 -16.37
CA THR A 413 -9.87 4.63 -16.37
C THR A 413 -8.70 5.36 -17.01
N SER A 414 -7.47 5.07 -16.54
CA SER A 414 -6.27 5.67 -17.10
C SER A 414 -6.08 5.32 -18.59
N THR A 415 -6.31 4.08 -18.99
CA THR A 415 -6.20 3.66 -20.40
C THR A 415 -7.20 4.38 -21.29
N ALA A 416 -8.45 4.54 -20.87
CA ALA A 416 -9.45 5.25 -21.68
C ALA A 416 -9.14 6.75 -21.79
N LEU A 417 -8.58 7.35 -20.75
CA LEU A 417 -8.23 8.77 -20.73
C LEU A 417 -6.94 9.09 -21.50
N LEU A 418 -5.92 8.24 -21.40
CA LEU A 418 -4.55 8.56 -21.78
C LEU A 418 -3.95 7.61 -22.83
N GLY A 419 -4.65 6.51 -23.14
CA GLY A 419 -4.21 5.49 -24.06
C GLY A 419 -3.32 4.41 -23.43
N PRO A 420 -3.13 3.27 -24.12
CA PRO A 420 -2.44 2.09 -23.58
C PRO A 420 -0.91 2.24 -23.50
N ASP A 421 -0.32 3.30 -24.06
CA ASP A 421 1.13 3.53 -23.93
C ASP A 421 1.47 4.43 -22.73
N PHE A 422 0.47 5.15 -22.21
CA PHE A 422 0.61 6.00 -21.05
C PHE A 422 0.59 5.16 -19.77
N HIS A 423 1.57 5.37 -18.90
CA HIS A 423 1.69 4.58 -17.67
C HIS A 423 2.21 5.44 -16.51
N PHE A 424 1.98 4.94 -15.30
CA PHE A 424 2.50 5.49 -14.06
C PHE A 424 3.36 4.45 -13.37
N ASP A 425 4.32 4.91 -12.57
CA ASP A 425 5.03 4.09 -11.61
C ASP A 425 5.12 4.85 -10.27
N HIS A 426 5.80 4.29 -9.28
CA HIS A 426 5.83 4.92 -7.95
C HIS A 426 6.51 6.29 -7.95
N THR A 427 7.35 6.59 -8.93
CA THR A 427 7.96 7.93 -9.04
C THR A 427 6.98 8.99 -9.55
N SER A 428 5.85 8.58 -10.12
CA SER A 428 4.72 9.47 -10.41
C SER A 428 4.16 10.15 -9.16
N ILE A 429 4.25 9.50 -8.00
CA ILE A 429 3.85 10.08 -6.70
C ILE A 429 4.74 11.28 -6.38
N ILE A 430 6.06 11.07 -6.39
CA ILE A 430 7.07 12.10 -6.16
C ILE A 430 6.89 13.25 -7.14
N LYS A 431 6.81 12.94 -8.45
CA LYS A 431 6.65 13.96 -9.49
C LYS A 431 5.43 14.83 -9.24
N THR A 432 4.31 14.23 -8.85
CA THR A 432 3.07 14.93 -8.56
C THR A 432 3.21 15.85 -7.35
N ILE A 433 3.76 15.34 -6.24
CA ILE A 433 3.98 16.10 -5.01
C ILE A 433 4.90 17.31 -5.26
N LEU A 434 6.05 17.08 -5.92
CA LEU A 434 7.00 18.15 -6.21
C LEU A 434 6.41 19.19 -7.17
N THR A 435 5.66 18.76 -8.19
CA THR A 435 4.98 19.66 -9.12
C THR A 435 3.95 20.53 -8.42
N ARG A 436 3.21 19.98 -7.46
CA ARG A 436 2.16 20.71 -6.76
C ARG A 436 2.69 21.65 -5.68
N PHE A 437 3.60 21.17 -4.84
CA PHE A 437 3.96 21.86 -3.60
C PHE A 437 5.37 22.46 -3.60
N CYS A 438 6.23 22.08 -4.55
CA CYS A 438 7.62 22.55 -4.61
C CYS A 438 7.95 23.32 -5.90
N ASN A 439 6.95 23.68 -6.71
CA ASN A 439 7.16 24.47 -7.92
C ASN A 439 7.42 25.94 -7.58
N ARG A 440 8.66 26.40 -7.80
CA ARG A 440 9.09 27.79 -7.61
C ARG A 440 9.56 28.37 -8.93
N GLY A 441 8.73 29.24 -9.51
CA GLY A 441 9.06 29.93 -10.75
C GLY A 441 9.22 28.99 -11.96
N GLY A 442 8.38 27.94 -12.05
CA GLY A 442 8.43 26.97 -13.14
C GLY A 442 9.51 25.91 -13.00
N ARG A 443 10.01 25.69 -11.77
CA ARG A 443 11.05 24.71 -11.47
C ARG A 443 10.69 23.92 -10.22
N ILE A 444 10.97 22.62 -10.24
CA ILE A 444 10.83 21.71 -9.10
C ILE A 444 12.20 21.17 -8.70
N PRO A 445 12.36 20.64 -7.47
CA PRO A 445 13.57 19.92 -7.08
C PRO A 445 13.93 18.80 -8.07
N ALA A 446 15.21 18.69 -8.41
CA ALA A 446 15.73 17.63 -9.27
C ALA A 446 16.13 16.43 -8.41
N MET A 447 15.46 15.29 -8.65
CA MET A 447 15.83 14.00 -8.06
C MET A 447 16.54 13.13 -9.11
N THR A 448 16.12 11.88 -9.27
CA THR A 448 16.67 10.94 -10.24
C THR A 448 16.14 11.22 -11.65
N ALA A 449 16.84 10.70 -12.67
CA ALA A 449 16.35 10.71 -14.05
C ALA A 449 14.98 10.03 -14.16
N ARG A 450 14.72 9.02 -13.32
CA ARG A 450 13.43 8.36 -13.22
C ARG A 450 12.32 9.31 -12.80
N VAL A 451 12.49 10.02 -11.67
CA VAL A 451 11.52 11.03 -11.21
C VAL A 451 11.36 12.15 -12.25
N ALA A 452 12.45 12.56 -12.91
CA ALA A 452 12.38 13.60 -13.93
C ALA A 452 11.48 13.20 -15.12
N ALA A 453 11.59 11.95 -15.57
CA ALA A 453 10.84 11.37 -16.69
C ALA A 453 9.42 10.89 -16.33
N ALA A 454 9.11 10.73 -15.05
CA ALA A 454 7.82 10.22 -14.59
C ALA A 454 6.64 11.10 -15.01
N ASN A 455 5.53 10.45 -15.36
CA ASN A 455 4.24 11.11 -15.54
C ASN A 455 3.66 11.56 -14.19
N HIS A 456 2.85 12.63 -14.16
CA HIS A 456 2.19 13.10 -12.93
C HIS A 456 0.68 12.89 -12.93
N LEU A 457 0.08 12.79 -11.75
CA LEU A 457 -1.34 12.45 -11.58
C LEU A 457 -2.32 13.56 -12.04
N GLY A 458 -1.81 14.76 -12.35
CA GLY A 458 -2.61 15.83 -12.97
C GLY A 458 -3.34 15.39 -14.25
N HIS A 459 -2.79 14.41 -14.99
CA HIS A 459 -3.41 13.84 -16.20
C HIS A 459 -4.73 13.11 -15.93
N LEU A 460 -4.94 12.64 -14.70
CA LEU A 460 -6.16 11.92 -14.28
C LEU A 460 -7.23 12.87 -13.72
N LEU A 461 -6.88 14.13 -13.45
CA LEU A 461 -7.83 15.12 -12.96
C LEU A 461 -8.70 15.65 -14.09
N ALA A 462 -10.00 15.75 -13.81
CA ALA A 462 -10.95 16.42 -14.67
C ALA A 462 -10.65 17.93 -14.70
N GLY A 463 -10.83 18.57 -15.85
CA GLY A 463 -10.83 20.03 -15.91
C GLY A 463 -12.13 20.58 -15.32
N GLY A 464 -12.04 21.43 -14.29
CA GLY A 464 -13.20 22.10 -13.70
C GLY A 464 -13.23 22.07 -12.18
N ALA A 465 -14.39 22.41 -11.62
CA ALA A 465 -14.63 22.35 -10.17
C ALA A 465 -14.82 20.91 -9.70
N ALA A 466 -14.48 20.66 -8.43
CA ALA A 466 -14.76 19.39 -7.77
C ALA A 466 -16.25 19.01 -7.89
N ARG A 467 -16.52 17.72 -8.11
CA ARG A 467 -17.88 17.18 -8.11
C ARG A 467 -18.52 17.43 -6.75
N ALA A 468 -19.72 18.02 -6.76
CA ALA A 468 -20.49 18.28 -5.54
C ALA A 468 -21.12 17.00 -4.96
N GLU A 469 -21.32 15.96 -5.79
CA GLU A 469 -21.78 14.66 -5.35
C GLU A 469 -20.71 13.92 -4.56
N VAL A 470 -21.01 13.62 -3.31
CA VAL A 470 -20.32 12.58 -2.55
C VAL A 470 -21.08 11.27 -2.83
N PRO A 471 -20.39 10.17 -3.22
CA PRO A 471 -21.02 8.87 -3.40
C PRO A 471 -21.87 8.45 -2.19
N ASP A 472 -22.91 7.65 -2.43
CA ASP A 472 -23.80 7.17 -1.37
C ASP A 472 -23.04 6.27 -0.39
N GLN A 473 -22.58 6.88 0.71
CA GLN A 473 -21.84 6.20 1.76
C GLN A 473 -22.72 5.25 2.56
N GLY A 474 -24.04 5.50 2.62
CA GLY A 474 -24.99 4.63 3.31
C GLY A 474 -25.12 3.30 2.57
N ALA A 475 -25.33 3.35 1.26
CA ALA A 475 -25.38 2.15 0.42
C ALA A 475 -24.06 1.36 0.45
N LEU A 476 -22.91 2.03 0.42
CA LEU A 476 -21.62 1.36 0.59
C LEU A 476 -21.53 0.69 1.98
N ALA A 477 -21.87 1.40 3.05
CA ALA A 477 -21.85 0.87 4.40
C ALA A 477 -22.78 -0.35 4.56
N ASP A 478 -23.99 -0.30 4.01
CA ASP A 478 -24.94 -1.43 4.03
C ASP A 478 -24.40 -2.63 3.26
N ARG A 479 -23.81 -2.41 2.07
CA ARG A 479 -23.10 -3.47 1.32
C ARG A 479 -21.98 -4.07 2.17
N MET A 480 -21.19 -3.24 2.86
CA MET A 480 -20.09 -3.71 3.73
C MET A 480 -20.60 -4.51 4.91
N ILE A 481 -21.68 -4.07 5.57
CA ILE A 481 -22.30 -4.78 6.68
C ILE A 481 -22.81 -6.13 6.21
N ALA A 482 -23.55 -6.17 5.10
CA ALA A 482 -24.07 -7.40 4.53
C ALA A 482 -22.94 -8.37 4.14
N TRP A 483 -21.89 -7.85 3.53
CA TRP A 483 -20.71 -8.61 3.15
C TRP A 483 -19.96 -9.17 4.36
N ARG A 484 -19.68 -8.36 5.39
CA ARG A 484 -19.06 -8.80 6.65
C ARG A 484 -19.89 -9.88 7.32
N ALA A 485 -21.21 -9.72 7.35
CA ALA A 485 -22.12 -10.70 7.92
C ALA A 485 -22.12 -12.02 7.14
N GLY A 486 -22.11 -11.96 5.81
CA GLY A 486 -22.02 -13.13 4.94
C GLY A 486 -20.71 -13.89 5.13
N TRP A 487 -19.59 -13.17 5.14
CA TRP A 487 -18.27 -13.76 5.37
C TRP A 487 -18.13 -14.37 6.78
N ALA A 488 -18.59 -13.66 7.82
CA ALA A 488 -18.57 -14.19 9.19
C ALA A 488 -19.43 -15.46 9.29
N GLY A 489 -20.60 -15.48 8.66
CA GLY A 489 -21.46 -16.66 8.60
C GLY A 489 -20.84 -17.84 7.85
N ALA A 490 -20.08 -17.60 6.77
CA ALA A 490 -19.43 -18.64 5.99
C ALA A 490 -18.22 -19.26 6.71
N ARG A 491 -17.50 -18.46 7.50
CA ARG A 491 -16.23 -18.87 8.12
C ARG A 491 -16.38 -19.39 9.54
N PHE A 492 -17.37 -18.91 10.28
CA PHE A 492 -17.71 -19.43 11.60
C PHE A 492 -18.90 -20.38 11.49
N THR A 493 -18.61 -21.67 11.29
CA THR A 493 -19.59 -22.71 11.60
C THR A 493 -19.89 -22.63 13.09
N ASP A 494 -21.11 -22.20 13.43
CA ASP A 494 -21.57 -22.18 14.81
C ASP A 494 -21.42 -23.58 15.43
N PRO A 495 -20.54 -23.77 16.44
CA PRO A 495 -20.39 -25.06 17.08
C PRO A 495 -21.67 -25.51 17.82
N ILE A 496 -22.63 -24.60 18.04
CA ILE A 496 -23.95 -24.91 18.59
C ILE A 496 -24.90 -25.47 17.51
N ALA A 497 -24.84 -24.97 16.27
CA ALA A 497 -25.67 -25.41 15.15
C ALA A 497 -25.07 -26.58 14.37
N ALA A 498 -23.74 -26.74 14.40
CA ALA A 498 -23.03 -27.85 13.79
C ALA A 498 -23.11 -29.11 14.69
N VAL A 499 -24.20 -29.87 14.52
CA VAL A 499 -24.38 -31.26 14.95
C VAL A 499 -23.99 -31.59 16.41
N GLY A 500 -24.90 -31.24 17.33
CA GLY A 500 -25.01 -31.86 18.67
C GLY A 500 -23.96 -31.42 19.70
N ARG A 501 -24.41 -31.27 20.96
CA ARG A 501 -23.54 -30.94 22.10
C ARG A 501 -22.41 -31.98 22.21
N PRO A 502 -21.13 -31.58 22.25
CA PRO A 502 -20.05 -32.50 22.59
C PRO A 502 -20.32 -33.15 23.94
N THR A 503 -20.19 -34.48 24.02
CA THR A 503 -20.59 -35.26 25.21
C THR A 503 -19.74 -34.97 26.45
N GLU A 504 -18.53 -34.44 26.27
CA GLU A 504 -17.66 -33.99 27.35
C GLU A 504 -16.98 -32.67 26.97
N LEU A 505 -17.17 -31.64 27.80
CA LEU A 505 -16.52 -30.32 27.66
C LEU A 505 -15.68 -30.06 28.90
N THR A 506 -14.50 -29.45 28.73
CA THR A 506 -13.74 -28.87 29.84
C THR A 506 -14.49 -27.68 30.46
N ASP A 507 -14.12 -27.24 31.67
CA ASP A 507 -14.73 -26.08 32.33
C ASP A 507 -14.61 -24.80 31.48
N PHE A 508 -13.46 -24.60 30.82
CA PHE A 508 -13.25 -23.48 29.91
C PHE A 508 -14.19 -23.55 28.70
N GLN A 509 -14.30 -24.72 28.06
CA GLN A 509 -15.20 -24.91 26.93
C GLN A 509 -16.67 -24.79 27.33
N THR A 510 -17.04 -25.23 28.54
CA THR A 510 -18.39 -25.07 29.10
C THR A 510 -18.71 -23.59 29.30
N GLY A 511 -17.80 -22.82 29.90
CA GLY A 511 -17.96 -21.39 30.07
C GLY A 511 -18.08 -20.63 28.74
N PHE A 512 -17.27 -21.01 27.75
CA PHE A 512 -17.35 -20.45 26.40
C PHE A 512 -18.68 -20.77 25.71
N TYR A 513 -19.13 -22.03 25.80
CA TYR A 513 -20.40 -22.48 25.22
C TYR A 513 -21.61 -21.78 25.86
N ASP A 514 -21.61 -21.61 27.18
CA ASP A 514 -22.67 -20.91 27.91
C ASP A 514 -22.69 -19.41 27.61
N MET A 515 -21.53 -18.78 27.43
CA MET A 515 -21.43 -17.39 26.99
C MET A 515 -22.04 -17.22 25.60
N ALA A 516 -21.60 -18.02 24.63
CA ALA A 516 -22.12 -17.98 23.27
C ALA A 516 -23.64 -18.18 23.20
N ARG A 517 -24.19 -19.10 24.02
CA ARG A 517 -25.63 -19.32 24.15
C ARG A 517 -26.37 -18.10 24.71
N ARG A 518 -25.85 -17.46 25.76
CA ARG A 518 -26.47 -16.25 26.35
C ARG A 518 -26.46 -15.07 25.39
N LEU A 519 -25.38 -14.92 24.62
CA LEU A 519 -25.28 -13.89 23.58
C LEU A 519 -26.34 -14.11 22.48
N ARG A 520 -26.63 -15.37 22.12
CA ARG A 520 -27.75 -15.71 21.21
C ARG A 520 -29.12 -15.34 21.77
N GLU A 521 -29.36 -15.64 23.05
CA GLU A 521 -30.61 -15.26 23.72
C GLU A 521 -30.78 -13.73 23.77
N ALA A 522 -29.67 -12.99 23.78
CA ALA A 522 -29.64 -11.53 23.68
C ALA A 522 -29.75 -10.99 22.24
N GLY A 523 -29.88 -11.85 21.22
CA GLY A 523 -30.10 -11.47 19.83
C GLY A 523 -28.83 -11.32 18.97
N LEU A 524 -27.65 -11.72 19.47
CA LEU A 524 -26.43 -11.73 18.66
C LEU A 524 -26.43 -12.90 17.67
N PRO A 525 -26.17 -12.66 16.37
CA PRO A 525 -26.05 -13.72 15.38
C PRO A 525 -24.81 -14.58 15.62
N GLY A 526 -24.81 -15.78 15.05
CA GLY A 526 -23.69 -16.71 15.14
C GLY A 526 -22.44 -16.21 14.42
N GLY A 527 -21.27 -16.58 14.91
CA GLY A 527 -19.99 -16.23 14.26
C GLY A 527 -19.45 -14.84 14.60
N HIS A 528 -20.01 -14.18 15.61
CA HIS A 528 -19.43 -12.96 16.18
C HIS A 528 -18.37 -13.35 17.24
N PRO A 529 -17.16 -12.75 17.25
CA PRO A 529 -16.12 -13.07 18.23
C PRO A 529 -16.52 -12.80 19.67
#